data_AF-A0A954EAD8-F1
#
_entry.id   AF-A0A954EAD8-F1
#
_cell.length_a   1.000
_cell.length_b   1.000
_cell.length_c   1.000
_cell.angle_alpha   90.00
_cell.angle_beta   90.00
_cell.angle_gamma   90.00
#
_symmetry.space_group_name_H-M   'P 1'
#
loop_
_entity.id
_entity.type
_entity.pdbx_description
1 polymer ?
#
loop_
_entity_poly.entity_id
_entity_poly.type
_entity_poly.pdbx_seq_one_letter_code
_entity_poly.pdbx_strand_id
1 'polypeptide(L)'
;MRYPLLLAFLISLAHSAFIQAANLTKPPVVKVFILAGQSNTVGHANGHTMGTLFNADGPGDEMLAKLVFGTNATLSKQRLEETLALARQLNELTGGIGDPKIKAMTDAAQKATAEAEATRLRAALEDYTKEVVAASAVSDTVY
;
A
#
# COMPACT_ATOMS: atom_id res chain seq x y z
N MET A 1 17.56 59.95 -30.73
CA MET A 1 16.67 59.61 -29.58
C MET A 1 16.59 58.09 -29.53
N ARG A 2 17.30 57.43 -28.61
CA ARG A 2 16.88 57.12 -27.22
C ARG A 2 15.65 56.19 -27.15
N TYR A 3 15.82 54.92 -27.51
CA TYR A 3 14.92 53.84 -27.08
C TYR A 3 15.56 52.73 -26.20
N PRO A 4 16.59 52.99 -25.37
CA PRO A 4 17.09 51.95 -24.47
C PRO A 4 16.04 51.56 -23.41
N LEU A 5 15.10 52.46 -23.11
CA LEU A 5 14.02 52.23 -22.15
C LEU A 5 13.00 51.20 -22.65
N LEU A 6 12.66 51.20 -23.95
CA LEU A 6 11.62 50.34 -24.51
C LEU A 6 12.09 48.89 -24.64
N LEU A 7 13.37 48.70 -24.99
CA LEU A 7 14.00 47.38 -25.07
C LEU A 7 14.21 46.77 -23.67
N ALA A 8 14.60 47.58 -22.69
CA ALA A 8 14.70 47.13 -21.30
C ALA A 8 13.34 46.72 -20.70
N PHE A 9 12.26 47.42 -21.08
CA PHE A 9 10.90 47.10 -20.63
C PHE A 9 10.40 45.76 -21.20
N LEU A 10 10.69 45.48 -22.48
CA LEU A 10 10.32 44.21 -23.11
C LEU A 10 11.08 43.00 -22.56
N ILE A 11 12.37 43.16 -22.23
CA ILE A 11 13.17 42.11 -21.58
C ILE A 11 12.66 41.82 -20.17
N SER A 12 12.24 42.86 -19.44
CA SER A 12 11.66 42.72 -18.09
C SER A 12 10.30 42.01 -18.09
N LEU A 13 9.43 42.29 -19.07
CA LEU A 13 8.17 41.54 -19.22
C LEU A 13 8.40 40.07 -19.60
N ALA A 14 9.36 39.79 -20.49
CA ALA A 14 9.69 38.43 -20.89
C ALA A 14 10.27 37.60 -19.73
N HIS A 15 11.09 38.20 -18.86
CA HIS A 15 11.58 37.56 -17.63
C HIS A 15 10.45 37.26 -16.63
N SER A 16 9.51 38.20 -16.46
CA SER A 16 8.37 38.04 -15.57
C SER A 16 7.47 36.86 -15.99
N ALA A 17 7.21 36.73 -17.30
CA ALA A 17 6.41 35.63 -17.85
C ALA A 17 7.11 34.26 -17.73
N PHE A 18 8.44 34.22 -17.90
CA PHE A 18 9.21 32.98 -17.77
C PHE A 18 9.27 32.47 -16.32
N ILE A 19 9.43 33.36 -15.34
CA ILE A 19 9.45 33.01 -13.91
C ILE A 19 8.06 32.53 -13.44
N GLN A 20 6.98 33.07 -14.00
CA GLN A 20 5.62 32.66 -13.64
C GLN A 20 5.27 31.29 -14.25
N ALA A 21 5.70 31.02 -15.49
CA ALA A 21 5.57 29.70 -16.11
C ALA A 21 6.39 28.61 -15.38
N ALA A 22 7.60 28.94 -14.91
CA ALA A 22 8.45 28.01 -14.15
C ALA A 22 7.89 27.64 -12.76
N ASN A 23 7.05 28.49 -12.16
CA ASN A 23 6.38 28.16 -10.89
C ASN A 23 5.13 27.27 -11.06
N LEU A 24 4.52 27.24 -12.25
CA LEU A 24 3.38 26.38 -12.57
C LEU A 24 3.78 24.92 -12.86
N THR A 25 5.07 24.65 -13.08
CA THR A 25 5.61 23.31 -13.36
C THR A 25 6.21 22.63 -12.15
N LYS A 26 6.02 23.16 -10.93
CA LYS A 26 6.48 22.47 -9.72
C LYS A 26 5.50 21.32 -9.45
N PRO A 27 5.90 20.04 -9.64
CA PRO A 27 5.02 18.93 -9.32
C PRO A 27 4.62 19.04 -7.85
N PRO A 28 3.35 18.75 -7.50
CA PRO A 28 2.93 18.80 -6.11
C PRO A 28 3.85 17.91 -5.28
N VAL A 29 4.46 18.49 -4.26
CA VAL A 29 5.28 17.74 -3.30
C VAL A 29 4.34 16.82 -2.55
N VAL A 30 4.30 15.56 -2.96
CA VAL A 30 3.51 14.54 -2.27
C VAL A 30 4.23 14.24 -0.96
N LYS A 31 3.62 14.72 0.14
CA LYS A 31 4.02 14.38 1.50
C LYS A 31 3.47 13.01 1.81
N VAL A 32 4.27 11.98 1.59
CA VAL A 32 3.92 10.61 1.98
C VAL A 32 4.12 10.49 3.48
N PHE A 33 3.01 10.34 4.22
CA PHE A 33 3.05 9.92 5.61
C PHE A 33 2.98 8.40 5.62
N ILE A 34 4.10 7.72 5.84
CA ILE A 34 4.08 6.29 6.15
C ILE A 34 3.62 6.18 7.60
N LEU A 35 2.42 5.62 7.80
CA LEU A 35 1.84 5.35 9.11
C LEU A 35 2.58 4.19 9.79
N ALA A 36 3.86 4.40 10.13
CA ALA A 36 4.56 3.59 11.11
C ALA A 36 4.02 3.98 12.50
N GLY A 37 2.78 3.57 12.80
CA GLY A 37 2.21 3.72 14.13
C GLY A 37 3.00 2.88 15.12
N GLN A 38 3.73 3.54 16.02
CA GLN A 38 4.44 2.95 17.16
C GLN A 38 3.53 2.25 18.19
N SER A 39 2.22 2.12 17.94
CA SER A 39 1.27 1.60 18.92
C SER A 39 0.56 0.34 18.41
N ASN A 40 1.10 -0.78 18.88
CA ASN A 40 0.41 -2.00 19.29
C ASN A 40 -0.05 -2.97 18.18
N THR A 41 0.68 -4.09 18.09
CA THR A 41 0.55 -5.23 17.16
C THR A 41 0.75 -4.89 15.68
N VAL A 42 1.96 -5.21 15.21
CA VAL A 42 2.59 -5.03 13.88
C VAL A 42 1.80 -5.62 12.68
N GLY A 43 0.54 -6.04 12.85
CA GLY A 43 -0.26 -6.70 11.81
C GLY A 43 -1.67 -6.13 11.57
N HIS A 44 -2.26 -5.35 12.50
CA HIS A 44 -3.69 -5.00 12.40
C HIS A 44 -4.01 -3.76 11.57
N ALA A 45 -3.13 -2.75 11.52
CA ALA A 45 -3.32 -1.55 10.70
C ALA A 45 -2.97 -1.77 9.21
N ASN A 46 -2.28 -2.89 8.89
CA ASN A 46 -1.69 -3.14 7.59
C ASN A 46 -2.73 -3.62 6.55
N GLY A 47 -3.66 -4.49 6.93
CA GLY A 47 -4.60 -5.12 5.98
C GLY A 47 -5.56 -4.15 5.27
N HIS A 48 -6.16 -3.21 6.02
CA HIS A 48 -7.11 -2.24 5.47
C HIS A 48 -6.44 -1.19 4.57
N THR A 49 -5.27 -0.70 4.98
CA THR A 49 -4.52 0.31 4.22
C THR A 49 -3.94 -0.29 2.94
N MET A 50 -3.39 -1.50 3.01
CA MET A 50 -2.88 -2.21 1.84
C MET A 50 -4.00 -2.55 0.84
N GLY A 51 -5.16 -3.01 1.31
CA GLY A 51 -6.30 -3.33 0.44
C GLY A 51 -6.83 -2.13 -0.37
N THR A 52 -6.75 -0.92 0.20
CA THR A 52 -7.11 0.31 -0.51
C THR A 52 -6.08 0.66 -1.59
N LEU A 53 -4.79 0.45 -1.34
CA LEU A 53 -3.73 0.71 -2.34
C LEU A 53 -3.82 -0.22 -3.56
N PHE A 54 -4.35 -1.43 -3.42
CA PHE A 54 -4.58 -2.35 -4.53
C PHE A 54 -5.83 -2.02 -5.37
N ASN A 55 -6.74 -1.20 -4.84
CA ASN A 55 -7.91 -0.68 -5.55
C ASN A 55 -7.71 0.77 -5.97
N ALA A 56 -6.45 1.16 -6.21
CA ALA A 56 -6.06 2.44 -6.76
C ALA A 56 -6.71 2.65 -8.15
N ASP A 57 -7.65 3.58 -8.25
CA ASP A 57 -8.40 3.86 -9.49
C ASP A 57 -8.00 5.23 -10.10
N GLY A 58 -6.99 5.92 -9.55
CA GLY A 58 -6.54 7.23 -10.00
C GLY A 58 -5.01 7.39 -10.04
N PRO A 59 -4.49 8.38 -10.81
CA PRO A 59 -3.05 8.58 -11.00
C PRO A 59 -2.30 8.90 -9.70
N GLY A 60 -2.97 9.49 -8.71
CA GLY A 60 -2.40 9.72 -7.38
C GLY A 60 -2.23 8.42 -6.58
N ASP A 61 -3.19 7.52 -6.68
CA ASP A 61 -3.18 6.24 -5.96
C ASP A 61 -2.17 5.27 -6.59
N GLU A 62 -2.02 5.28 -7.92
CA GLU A 62 -0.94 4.55 -8.61
C GLU A 62 0.45 5.03 -8.18
N MET A 63 0.61 6.35 -8.02
CA MET A 63 1.88 6.92 -7.56
C MET A 63 2.16 6.52 -6.12
N LEU A 64 1.13 6.54 -5.26
CA LEU A 64 1.24 6.10 -3.87
C LEU A 64 1.56 4.60 -3.79
N ALA A 65 0.92 3.75 -4.59
CA ALA A 65 1.21 2.32 -4.66
C ALA A 65 2.66 2.06 -5.09
N LYS A 66 3.19 2.81 -6.08
CA LYS A 66 4.60 2.73 -6.48
C LYS A 66 5.58 3.18 -5.40
N LEU A 67 5.18 4.12 -4.53
CA LEU A 67 6.00 4.55 -3.40
C LEU A 67 5.99 3.52 -2.27
N VAL A 68 4.87 2.83 -2.07
CA VAL A 68 4.72 1.82 -1.01
C VAL A 68 5.31 0.47 -1.41
N PHE A 69 5.09 -0.01 -2.64
CA PHE A 69 5.54 -1.33 -3.12
C PHE A 69 6.73 -1.28 -4.09
N GLY A 70 7.28 -0.09 -4.33
CA GLY A 70 8.29 0.10 -5.37
C GLY A 70 7.73 -0.01 -6.80
N THR A 71 8.52 0.44 -7.78
CA THR A 71 8.12 0.47 -9.20
C THR A 71 8.12 -0.90 -9.88
N ASN A 72 8.75 -1.91 -9.26
CA ASN A 72 8.89 -3.26 -9.79
C ASN A 72 8.08 -4.31 -9.00
N ALA A 73 7.14 -3.88 -8.13
CA ALA A 73 6.32 -4.82 -7.39
C ALA A 73 5.53 -5.73 -8.33
N THR A 74 5.65 -7.03 -8.10
CA THR A 74 4.89 -8.08 -8.78
C THR A 74 3.54 -8.36 -8.12
N LEU A 75 3.18 -7.60 -7.08
CA LEU A 75 1.92 -7.74 -6.38
C LEU A 75 0.77 -7.34 -7.31
N SER A 76 -0.22 -8.22 -7.47
CA SER A 76 -1.38 -7.97 -8.31
C SER A 76 -2.67 -7.96 -7.50
N LYS A 77 -3.67 -7.20 -7.98
CA LYS A 77 -5.02 -7.21 -7.39
C LYS A 77 -5.61 -8.62 -7.33
N GLN A 78 -5.37 -9.43 -8.36
CA GLN A 78 -5.78 -10.82 -8.39
C GLN A 78 -5.17 -11.62 -7.24
N ARG A 79 -3.86 -11.47 -6.97
CA ARG A 79 -3.21 -12.15 -5.85
C ARG A 79 -3.76 -11.71 -4.49
N LEU A 80 -4.11 -10.42 -4.35
CA LEU A 80 -4.81 -9.94 -3.15
C LEU A 80 -6.18 -10.62 -2.98
N GLU A 81 -6.99 -10.67 -4.05
CA GLU A 81 -8.32 -11.28 -4.02
C GLU A 81 -8.27 -12.78 -3.68
N GLU A 82 -7.30 -13.51 -4.25
CA GLU A 82 -7.03 -14.92 -3.93
C GLU A 82 -6.70 -15.08 -2.42
N THR A 83 -5.82 -14.24 -1.88
CA THR A 83 -5.48 -14.25 -0.45
C THR A 83 -6.68 -13.90 0.44
N LEU A 84 -7.52 -12.94 0.05
CA LEU A 84 -8.74 -12.61 0.80
C LEU A 84 -9.72 -13.79 0.82
N ALA A 85 -9.82 -14.56 -0.27
CA ALA A 85 -10.62 -15.77 -0.29
C ALA A 85 -10.09 -16.82 0.70
N LEU A 86 -8.76 -17.02 0.76
CA LEU A 86 -8.13 -17.92 1.74
C LEU A 86 -8.36 -17.48 3.19
N ALA A 87 -8.29 -16.17 3.46
CA ALA A 87 -8.56 -15.63 4.79
C ALA A 87 -10.02 -15.85 5.23
N ARG A 88 -10.97 -15.73 4.29
CA ARG A 88 -12.38 -16.07 4.55
C ARG A 88 -12.57 -17.55 4.84
N GLN A 89 -11.95 -18.43 4.05
CA GLN A 89 -11.98 -19.88 4.27
C GLN A 89 -11.42 -20.23 5.65
N LEU A 90 -10.30 -19.63 6.04
CA LEU A 90 -9.72 -19.82 7.37
C LEU A 90 -10.70 -19.38 8.46
N ASN A 91 -11.30 -18.20 8.33
CA ASN A 91 -12.27 -17.70 9.31
C ASN A 91 -13.54 -18.57 9.39
N GLU A 92 -14.03 -19.09 8.26
CA GLU A 92 -15.16 -20.01 8.21
C GLU A 92 -14.85 -21.34 8.90
N LEU A 93 -13.64 -21.87 8.68
CA LEU A 93 -13.15 -23.11 9.28
C LEU A 93 -12.92 -22.96 10.79
N THR A 94 -12.25 -21.88 11.22
CA THR A 94 -11.85 -21.71 12.62
C THR A 94 -12.92 -21.04 13.47
N GLY A 95 -13.80 -20.23 12.88
CA GLY A 95 -14.71 -19.33 13.59
C GLY A 95 -14.04 -18.04 14.05
N GLY A 96 -12.87 -17.71 13.48
CA GLY A 96 -12.14 -16.48 13.77
C GLY A 96 -11.11 -16.63 14.89
N ILE A 97 -10.96 -15.56 15.69
CA ILE A 97 -9.90 -15.46 16.69
C ILE A 97 -10.06 -16.55 17.74
N GLY A 98 -8.97 -17.29 17.99
CA GLY A 98 -8.93 -18.33 19.01
C GLY A 98 -9.58 -19.65 18.60
N ASP A 99 -9.91 -19.82 17.33
CA ASP A 99 -10.38 -21.06 16.69
C ASP A 99 -11.53 -21.77 17.43
N PRO A 100 -12.61 -21.04 17.79
CA PRO A 100 -13.70 -21.58 18.60
C PRO A 100 -14.42 -22.77 17.94
N LYS A 101 -14.57 -22.79 16.61
CA LYS A 101 -15.24 -23.90 15.91
C LYS A 101 -14.44 -25.19 16.00
N ILE A 102 -13.14 -25.13 15.76
CA ILE A 102 -12.25 -26.30 15.85
C ILE A 102 -12.19 -26.81 17.28
N LYS A 103 -12.09 -25.91 18.27
CA LYS A 103 -12.07 -26.28 19.69
C LYS A 103 -13.36 -26.94 20.17
N ALA A 104 -14.50 -26.57 19.58
CA ALA A 104 -15.80 -27.16 19.90
C ALA A 104 -16.05 -28.52 19.22
N MET A 105 -15.17 -28.96 18.30
CA MET A 105 -15.30 -30.27 17.65
C MET A 105 -15.05 -31.41 18.64
N THR A 106 -15.99 -32.35 18.73
CA THR A 106 -15.89 -33.55 19.58
C THR A 106 -15.31 -34.75 18.86
N ASP A 107 -15.43 -34.79 17.53
CA ASP A 107 -14.84 -35.82 16.70
C ASP A 107 -13.34 -35.54 16.49
N ALA A 108 -12.49 -36.46 16.95
CA ALA A 108 -11.04 -36.29 16.92
C ALA A 108 -10.46 -36.30 15.50
N ALA A 109 -11.04 -37.06 14.57
CA ALA A 109 -10.55 -37.14 13.19
C ALA A 109 -10.92 -35.88 12.39
N GLN A 110 -12.15 -35.39 12.56
CA GLN A 110 -12.60 -34.12 11.97
C GLN A 110 -11.80 -32.94 12.52
N LYS A 111 -11.55 -32.92 13.83
CA LYS A 111 -10.74 -31.90 14.47
C LYS A 111 -9.31 -31.87 13.92
N ALA A 112 -8.64 -33.02 13.84
CA ALA A 112 -7.30 -33.11 13.29
C ALA A 112 -7.23 -32.66 11.82
N THR A 113 -8.25 -33.01 11.02
CA THR A 113 -8.35 -32.56 9.62
C THR A 113 -8.53 -31.04 9.53
N ALA A 114 -9.38 -30.45 10.39
CA ALA A 114 -9.60 -29.02 10.43
C ALA A 114 -8.37 -28.25 10.91
N GLU A 115 -7.63 -28.76 11.90
CA GLU A 115 -6.37 -28.18 12.37
C GLU A 115 -5.28 -28.20 11.29
N ALA A 116 -5.17 -29.31 10.54
CA ALA A 116 -4.24 -29.42 9.43
C ALA A 116 -4.55 -28.42 8.30
N GLU A 117 -5.84 -28.30 7.92
CA GLU A 117 -6.24 -27.35 6.88
C GLU A 117 -6.10 -25.89 7.34
N ALA A 118 -6.44 -25.59 8.60
CA ALA A 118 -6.20 -24.26 9.17
C ALA A 118 -4.71 -23.89 9.16
N THR A 119 -3.83 -24.86 9.46
CA THR A 119 -2.37 -24.68 9.39
C THR A 119 -1.90 -24.39 7.97
N ARG A 120 -2.39 -25.16 6.98
CA ARG A 120 -2.07 -24.95 5.57
C ARG A 120 -2.50 -23.57 5.07
N LEU A 121 -3.72 -23.15 5.42
CA LEU A 121 -4.25 -21.83 5.06
C LEU A 121 -3.45 -20.69 5.72
N ARG A 122 -3.08 -20.83 7.01
CA ARG A 122 -2.23 -19.85 7.69
C ARG A 122 -0.86 -19.71 7.04
N ALA A 123 -0.23 -20.83 6.65
CA ALA A 123 1.06 -20.80 5.96
C ALA A 123 0.97 -20.04 4.63
N ALA A 124 -0.06 -20.30 3.82
CA ALA A 124 -0.26 -19.58 2.56
C ALA A 124 -0.48 -18.07 2.76
N LEU A 125 -1.22 -17.67 3.80
CA LEU A 125 -1.42 -16.26 4.16
C LEU A 125 -0.12 -15.61 4.67
N GLU A 126 0.70 -16.35 5.41
CA GLU A 126 2.00 -15.89 5.88
C GLU A 126 2.97 -15.69 4.71
N ASP A 127 2.99 -16.60 3.73
CA ASP A 127 3.82 -16.49 2.54
C ASP A 127 3.42 -15.25 1.70
N TYR A 128 2.13 -15.01 1.51
CA TYR A 128 1.67 -13.77 0.89
C TYR A 128 2.08 -12.52 1.68
N THR A 129 2.02 -12.59 3.02
CA THR A 129 2.49 -11.48 3.87
C THR A 129 3.97 -11.21 3.64
N LYS A 130 4.80 -12.25 3.51
CA LYS A 130 6.22 -12.13 3.19
C LYS A 130 6.44 -11.53 1.80
N GLU A 131 5.65 -11.92 0.80
CA GLU A 131 5.70 -11.32 -0.54
C GLU A 131 5.39 -9.81 -0.49
N VAL A 132 4.33 -9.42 0.23
CA VAL A 132 3.96 -8.01 0.40
C VAL A 132 5.05 -7.23 1.12
N VAL A 133 5.64 -7.79 2.18
CA VAL A 133 6.75 -7.15 2.91
C VAL A 133 7.98 -7.02 2.02
N ALA A 134 8.33 -8.06 1.25
CA ALA A 134 9.49 -8.04 0.36
C ALA A 134 9.35 -7.03 -0.79
N ALA A 135 8.12 -6.81 -1.26
CA ALA A 135 7.81 -5.78 -2.24
C ALA A 135 7.73 -4.37 -1.60
N SER A 136 7.49 -4.25 -0.30
CA SER A 136 7.34 -2.94 0.34
C SER A 136 8.66 -2.17 0.36
N ALA A 137 8.65 -0.91 -0.07
CA ALA A 137 9.81 -0.03 -0.02
C ALA A 137 10.16 0.27 1.45
N VAL A 138 11.43 0.06 1.81
CA VAL A 138 11.96 0.42 3.13
C VAL A 138 12.52 1.84 3.05
N SER A 139 12.00 2.72 3.91
CA SER A 139 12.57 4.06 4.11
C SER A 139 13.45 4.06 5.35
N ASP A 140 14.73 4.40 5.19
CA ASP A 140 15.66 4.62 6.31
C ASP A 140 15.42 5.96 7.02
N THR A 141 14.50 6.77 6.52
CA THR A 141 14.21 8.10 7.07
C THR A 141 13.06 8.00 8.07
N VAL A 142 13.36 8.22 9.35
CA VAL A 142 12.38 8.45 10.41
C VAL A 142 12.10 9.96 10.45
N TYR A 143 10.87 10.38 10.18
CA TYR A 143 10.41 11.77 10.28
C TYR A 143 9.64 12.01 11.58
#